data_AF-A0A2S3UXE4-F1
#
_entry.id   AF-A0A2S3UXE4-F1
#
_cell.length_a   1.000
_cell.length_b   1.000
_cell.length_c   1.000
_cell.angle_alpha   90.00
_cell.angle_beta   90.00
_cell.angle_gamma   90.00
#
_symmetry.space_group_name_H-M   'P 1'
#
loop_
_entity.id
_entity.type
_entity.pdbx_description
1 polymer ?
#
loop_
_entity_poly.entity_id
_entity_poly.type
_entity_poly.pdbx_seq_one_letter_code
_entity_poly.pdbx_strand_id
1 'polypeptide(L)'
;MALHRDLKNIVDWAWLRRAELMEKARATGRPKGQTHMSPGNRAVREIYGYICGATAGKRITERTMTTFSGTLYRKLHNKLEGRIRYLCQTNEVTVMRDLADFPEPRDWVGAFIHFQKRPMPRCTERVYVNLKEPTRANAFSAILKKIWHLPGVTSAKVAAPGAVKSDTVLVYCKDRETRQEVIRIITKYKKRNLRYFGSELPKLVASVGTGIGHGAEPPDIHPERPNSQRFEAGETDGQSFGMYRAILIFTALERTQFPEEMSQDFSRAGIDLSRFQNANPRHGMHLDIAGEQKKQVDSVRNMAQKMEFEQRVETIFRLAGLDTEHPETQGNPILNAPPPPPPVN
;
A
#
# COMPACT_ATOMS: atom_id res chain seq x y z
N MET A 1 4.11 -18.02 -14.32
CA MET A 1 3.26 -18.03 -13.10
C MET A 1 2.29 -16.86 -13.19
N ALA A 2 1.14 -16.92 -12.51
CA ALA A 2 0.08 -15.93 -12.68
C ALA A 2 0.08 -14.92 -11.53
N LEU A 3 0.11 -13.62 -11.82
CA LEU A 3 -0.11 -12.60 -10.79
C LEU A 3 -1.58 -12.65 -10.32
N HIS A 4 -1.82 -12.44 -9.02
CA HIS A 4 -3.17 -12.21 -8.49
C HIS A 4 -3.89 -11.16 -9.33
N ARG A 5 -5.20 -11.35 -9.59
CA ARG A 5 -5.97 -10.49 -10.51
C ARG A 5 -5.84 -9.00 -10.21
N ASP A 6 -5.93 -8.59 -8.94
CA ASP A 6 -5.77 -7.18 -8.58
C ASP A 6 -4.34 -6.69 -8.78
N LEU A 7 -3.34 -7.52 -8.50
CA LEU A 7 -1.94 -7.16 -8.73
C LEU A 7 -1.68 -6.99 -10.22
N LYS A 8 -2.18 -7.93 -11.03
CA LYS A 8 -2.14 -7.85 -12.49
C LYS A 8 -2.78 -6.56 -13.00
N ASN A 9 -3.97 -6.21 -12.52
CA ASN A 9 -4.64 -4.97 -12.90
C ASN A 9 -3.82 -3.72 -12.55
N ILE A 10 -3.15 -3.68 -11.39
CA ILE A 10 -2.30 -2.57 -11.00
C ILE A 10 -1.04 -2.51 -11.87
N VAL A 11 -0.44 -3.66 -12.16
CA VAL A 11 0.74 -3.77 -13.03
C VAL A 11 0.40 -3.33 -14.46
N ASP A 12 -0.72 -3.77 -15.01
CA ASP A 12 -1.21 -3.34 -16.32
C ASP A 12 -1.47 -1.83 -16.35
N TRP A 13 -2.14 -1.29 -15.33
CA TRP A 13 -2.38 0.14 -15.21
C TRP A 13 -1.07 0.95 -15.13
N ALA A 14 -0.10 0.49 -14.32
CA ALA A 14 1.18 1.14 -14.17
C ALA A 14 2.00 1.09 -15.47
N TRP A 15 1.95 -0.03 -16.19
CA TRP A 15 2.61 -0.19 -17.49
C TRP A 15 2.04 0.76 -18.54
N LEU A 16 0.72 0.87 -18.62
CA LEU A 16 0.04 1.78 -19.55
C LEU A 16 0.41 3.24 -19.28
N ARG A 17 0.66 3.60 -18.02
CA ARG A 17 1.01 4.97 -17.58
C ARG A 17 2.50 5.17 -17.31
N ARG A 18 3.36 4.25 -17.74
CA ARG A 18 4.78 4.24 -17.36
C ARG A 18 5.51 5.54 -17.70
N ALA A 19 5.26 6.13 -18.87
CA ALA A 19 5.91 7.37 -19.28
C ALA A 19 5.54 8.53 -18.34
N GLU A 20 4.25 8.68 -18.05
CA GLU A 20 3.73 9.69 -17.12
C GLU A 20 4.24 9.48 -15.69
N LEU A 21 4.25 8.23 -15.21
CA LEU A 21 4.78 7.88 -13.90
C LEU A 21 6.28 8.19 -13.80
N MET A 22 7.07 7.88 -14.83
CA MET A 22 8.50 8.21 -14.86
C MET A 22 8.72 9.73 -14.90
N GLU A 23 7.93 10.48 -15.68
CA GLU A 23 7.98 11.94 -15.69
C GLU A 23 7.68 12.55 -14.32
N LYS A 24 6.63 12.07 -13.64
CA LYS A 24 6.29 12.48 -12.27
C LYS A 24 7.39 12.16 -11.26
N ALA A 25 8.08 11.05 -11.45
CA ALA A 25 9.19 10.66 -10.59
C ALA A 25 10.44 11.53 -10.82
N ARG A 26 10.70 12.00 -12.05
CA ARG A 26 11.80 12.95 -12.37
C ARG A 26 11.63 14.32 -11.68
N ALA A 27 10.41 14.73 -11.36
CA ALA A 27 10.20 15.96 -10.59
C ALA A 27 10.77 15.87 -9.16
N THR A 28 10.96 14.65 -8.63
CA THR A 28 11.44 14.36 -7.28
C THR A 28 12.76 13.55 -7.26
N GLY A 29 13.36 13.29 -8.43
CA GLY A 29 14.61 12.53 -8.60
C GLY A 29 15.48 13.12 -9.72
N ARG A 30 16.82 13.03 -9.60
CA ARG A 30 17.82 13.60 -10.52
C ARG A 30 19.07 12.70 -10.55
N PRO A 31 20.14 13.10 -11.27
CA PRO A 31 20.41 12.93 -12.71
C PRO A 31 20.65 11.45 -13.09
N LYS A 32 20.98 11.17 -14.37
CA LYS A 32 21.36 9.84 -14.91
C LYS A 32 22.16 9.00 -13.90
N GLY A 33 21.69 7.79 -13.61
CA GLY A 33 22.39 6.82 -12.73
C GLY A 33 21.99 6.81 -11.25
N GLN A 34 21.04 7.62 -10.80
CA GLN A 34 20.51 7.55 -9.43
C GLN A 34 19.04 7.09 -9.41
N THR A 35 18.60 6.51 -8.29
CA THR A 35 17.23 6.00 -8.16
C THR A 35 16.22 7.14 -8.02
N HIS A 36 15.04 6.98 -8.64
CA HIS A 36 13.92 7.91 -8.53
C HIS A 36 13.16 7.75 -7.20
N MET A 37 13.59 6.87 -6.32
CA MET A 37 12.96 6.61 -5.02
C MET A 37 13.40 7.64 -3.98
N SER A 38 12.58 8.66 -3.77
CA SER A 38 12.76 9.67 -2.72
C SER A 38 11.49 9.81 -1.86
N PRO A 39 11.61 10.28 -0.60
CA PRO A 39 10.44 10.64 0.21
C PRO A 39 9.54 11.62 -0.57
N GLY A 40 8.27 11.27 -0.72
CA GLY A 40 7.31 12.11 -1.44
C GLY A 40 7.29 11.92 -2.97
N ASN A 41 7.93 10.87 -3.52
CA ASN A 41 7.82 10.52 -4.93
C ASN A 41 6.34 10.49 -5.40
N ARG A 42 6.01 11.35 -6.38
CA ARG A 42 4.65 11.55 -6.88
C ARG A 42 4.10 10.34 -7.64
N ALA A 43 4.95 9.60 -8.33
CA ALA A 43 4.56 8.38 -9.05
C ALA A 43 4.16 7.26 -8.07
N VAL A 44 4.92 7.09 -6.99
CA VAL A 44 4.58 6.16 -5.90
C VAL A 44 3.24 6.56 -5.27
N ARG A 45 3.03 7.86 -4.99
CA ARG A 45 1.75 8.38 -4.46
C ARG A 45 0.57 8.09 -5.40
N GLU A 46 0.78 8.10 -6.71
CA GLU A 46 -0.27 7.82 -7.68
C GLU A 46 -0.61 6.33 -7.77
N ILE A 47 0.40 5.45 -7.78
CA ILE A 47 0.19 4.00 -7.67
C ILE A 47 -0.54 3.69 -6.35
N TYR A 48 -0.12 4.31 -5.25
CA TYR A 48 -0.79 4.20 -3.95
C TYR A 48 -2.25 4.64 -4.00
N GLY A 49 -2.55 5.80 -4.62
CA GLY A 49 -3.91 6.29 -4.79
C GLY A 49 -4.79 5.32 -5.58
N TYR A 50 -4.24 4.69 -6.63
CA TYR A 50 -4.92 3.66 -7.41
C TYR A 50 -5.20 2.39 -6.60
N ILE A 51 -4.23 1.95 -5.77
CA ILE A 51 -4.41 0.81 -4.85
C ILE A 51 -5.52 1.08 -3.83
N CYS A 52 -5.53 2.28 -3.23
CA CYS A 52 -6.53 2.66 -2.24
C CYS A 52 -7.95 2.86 -2.82
N GLY A 53 -8.08 2.97 -4.14
CA GLY A 53 -9.35 3.32 -4.79
C GLY A 53 -9.82 4.72 -4.40
N ALA A 54 -8.91 5.70 -4.36
CA ALA A 54 -9.25 7.07 -3.99
C ALA A 54 -10.34 7.63 -4.92
N THR A 55 -11.45 8.10 -4.34
CA THR A 55 -12.58 8.72 -5.05
C THR A 55 -12.51 10.25 -4.98
N ALA A 56 -13.36 10.94 -5.75
CA ALA A 56 -13.47 12.39 -5.64
C ALA A 56 -14.01 12.78 -4.25
N GLY A 57 -13.34 13.74 -3.60
CA GLY A 57 -13.77 14.29 -2.31
C GLY A 57 -15.14 14.96 -2.42
N LYS A 58 -15.95 14.83 -1.37
CA LYS A 58 -17.21 15.57 -1.23
C LYS A 58 -17.02 16.73 -0.27
N ARG A 59 -17.72 17.83 -0.51
CA ARG A 59 -17.79 18.94 0.44
C ARG A 59 -18.50 18.46 1.70
N ILE A 60 -17.81 18.52 2.84
CA ILE A 60 -18.34 18.12 4.14
C ILE A 60 -18.80 19.37 4.89
N THR A 61 -19.97 19.26 5.53
CA THR A 61 -20.50 20.32 6.39
C THR A 61 -19.95 20.18 7.81
N GLU A 62 -19.79 21.30 8.49
CA GLU A 62 -19.40 21.34 9.90
C GLU A 62 -20.33 20.48 10.78
N ARG A 63 -21.65 20.57 10.55
CA ARG A 63 -22.65 19.72 11.22
C ARG A 63 -22.35 18.23 11.10
N THR A 64 -21.85 17.77 9.95
CA THR A 64 -21.50 16.35 9.73
C THR A 64 -20.30 15.95 10.59
N MET A 65 -19.26 16.80 10.62
CA MET A 65 -18.08 16.60 11.47
C MET A 65 -18.45 16.60 12.95
N THR A 66 -19.23 17.58 13.42
CA THR A 66 -19.70 17.68 14.81
C THR A 66 -20.57 16.49 15.22
N THR A 67 -21.43 16.01 14.32
CA THR A 67 -22.23 14.80 14.56
C THR A 67 -21.34 13.57 14.69
N PHE A 68 -20.31 13.46 13.84
CA PHE A 68 -19.35 12.37 13.87
C PHE A 68 -18.53 12.38 15.17
N SER A 69 -17.88 13.50 15.52
CA SER A 69 -17.07 13.63 16.74
C SER A 69 -17.91 13.44 18.00
N GLY A 70 -19.08 14.10 18.09
CA GLY A 70 -19.99 13.96 19.21
C GLY A 70 -20.53 12.54 19.38
N THR A 71 -20.65 11.77 18.29
CA THR A 71 -21.00 10.34 18.36
C THR A 71 -19.87 9.50 18.91
N LEU A 72 -18.63 9.72 18.46
CA LEU A 72 -17.45 9.02 19.00
C LEU A 72 -17.29 9.32 20.49
N TYR A 73 -17.30 10.60 20.88
CA TYR A 73 -17.18 11.03 22.27
C TYR A 73 -18.22 10.31 23.15
N ARG A 74 -19.52 10.50 22.87
CA ARG A 74 -20.61 9.94 23.66
C ARG A 74 -20.58 8.41 23.78
N LYS A 75 -20.08 7.70 22.77
CA LYS A 75 -20.12 6.22 22.73
C LYS A 75 -18.83 5.54 23.18
N LEU A 76 -17.69 6.24 23.14
CA LEU A 76 -16.36 5.66 23.40
C LEU A 76 -15.62 6.33 24.56
N HIS A 77 -15.83 7.62 24.82
CA HIS A 77 -15.14 8.33 25.90
C HIS A 77 -15.44 7.66 27.25
N ASN A 78 -14.39 7.19 27.93
CA ASN A 78 -14.46 6.43 29.19
C ASN A 78 -15.34 5.16 29.12
N LYS A 79 -15.54 4.58 27.93
CA LYS A 79 -16.31 3.33 27.72
C LYS A 79 -15.45 2.16 27.24
N LEU A 80 -14.16 2.37 27.09
CA LEU A 80 -13.20 1.38 26.65
C LEU A 80 -12.23 1.11 27.80
N GLU A 81 -11.86 -0.15 27.98
CA GLU A 81 -10.96 -0.59 29.04
C GLU A 81 -9.51 -0.15 28.76
N GLY A 82 -8.79 0.15 29.85
CA GLY A 82 -7.38 0.53 29.82
C GLY A 82 -7.12 1.99 29.42
N ARG A 83 -5.85 2.39 29.50
CA ARG A 83 -5.40 3.71 29.03
C ARG A 83 -5.40 3.73 27.51
N ILE A 84 -5.99 4.77 26.92
CA ILE A 84 -6.11 4.93 25.46
C ILE A 84 -5.32 6.16 25.06
N ARG A 85 -4.50 6.01 24.02
CA ARG A 85 -3.89 7.13 23.33
C ARG A 85 -4.69 7.43 22.07
N TYR A 86 -5.07 8.69 21.91
CA TYR A 86 -5.81 9.18 20.75
C TYR A 86 -4.85 9.95 19.83
N LEU A 87 -4.93 9.68 18.53
CA LEU A 87 -4.17 10.43 17.53
C LEU A 87 -5.10 10.91 16.41
N CYS A 88 -4.91 12.15 15.96
CA CYS A 88 -5.48 12.64 14.72
C CYS A 88 -4.38 12.61 13.64
N GLN A 89 -4.59 11.80 12.60
CA GLN A 89 -3.69 11.67 11.46
C GLN A 89 -4.27 12.40 10.26
N THR A 90 -3.72 13.57 9.96
CA THR A 90 -3.94 14.32 8.72
C THR A 90 -2.74 14.08 7.80
N ASN A 91 -2.03 15.14 7.37
CA ASN A 91 -0.67 15.04 6.84
C ASN A 91 0.36 14.85 7.97
N GLU A 92 0.01 15.26 9.19
CA GLU A 92 0.81 15.12 10.40
C GLU A 92 0.04 14.27 11.42
N VAL A 93 0.76 13.77 12.43
CA VAL A 93 0.16 12.99 13.51
C VAL A 93 0.14 13.85 14.77
N THR A 94 -1.05 14.28 15.18
CA THR A 94 -1.26 15.06 16.40
C THR A 94 -1.76 14.14 17.51
N VAL A 95 -1.12 14.19 18.68
CA VAL A 95 -1.59 13.47 19.88
C VAL A 95 -2.71 14.27 20.54
N MET A 96 -3.83 13.61 20.82
CA MET A 96 -4.97 14.19 21.54
C MET A 96 -4.99 13.65 22.98
N ARG A 97 -5.43 14.44 23.96
CA ARG A 97 -5.53 13.94 25.35
C ARG A 97 -6.72 13.01 25.49
N ASP A 98 -7.86 13.40 24.91
CA ASP A 98 -9.05 12.56 24.81
C ASP A 98 -9.91 12.89 23.56
N LEU A 99 -11.13 12.37 23.51
CA LEU A 99 -12.09 12.60 22.43
C LEU A 99 -12.83 13.95 22.52
N ALA A 100 -12.61 14.77 23.54
CA ALA A 100 -13.10 16.15 23.59
C ALA A 100 -12.15 17.10 22.84
N ASP A 101 -10.86 16.75 22.75
CA ASP A 101 -9.80 17.54 22.11
C ASP A 101 -9.77 17.41 20.58
N PHE A 102 -10.92 17.27 19.92
CA PHE A 102 -10.93 17.28 18.45
C PHE A 102 -10.55 18.68 17.94
N PRO A 103 -9.68 18.78 16.91
CA PRO A 103 -9.43 20.05 16.24
C PRO A 103 -10.72 20.64 15.65
N GLU A 104 -10.66 21.91 15.24
CA GLU A 104 -11.78 22.54 14.54
C GLU A 104 -12.21 21.69 13.33
N PRO A 105 -13.52 21.48 13.10
CA PRO A 105 -14.05 20.58 12.07
C PRO A 105 -13.39 20.65 10.68
N ARG A 106 -12.96 21.85 10.27
CA ARG A 106 -12.30 22.09 8.98
C ARG A 106 -10.89 21.51 8.88
N ASP A 107 -10.20 21.33 10.01
CA ASP A 107 -8.77 21.00 10.04
C ASP A 107 -8.49 19.49 9.94
N TRP A 108 -9.54 18.65 10.05
CA TRP A 108 -9.39 17.19 10.07
C TRP A 108 -10.43 16.46 9.20
N VAL A 109 -10.97 17.13 8.20
CA VAL A 109 -11.79 16.49 7.16
C VAL A 109 -10.97 15.39 6.48
N GLY A 110 -11.54 14.18 6.41
CA GLY A 110 -10.88 13.01 5.82
C GLY A 110 -9.69 12.45 6.61
N ALA A 111 -9.38 12.98 7.80
CA ALA A 111 -8.33 12.47 8.68
C ALA A 111 -8.64 11.06 9.18
N PHE A 112 -7.64 10.37 9.73
CA PHE A 112 -7.85 9.16 10.53
C PHE A 112 -7.71 9.45 12.01
N ILE A 113 -8.69 9.01 12.80
CA ILE A 113 -8.66 9.06 14.26
C ILE A 113 -8.25 7.69 14.79
N HIS A 114 -7.11 7.62 15.47
CA HIS A 114 -6.55 6.40 16.05
C HIS A 114 -6.92 6.25 17.52
N PHE A 115 -7.14 5.00 17.90
CA PHE A 115 -7.37 4.53 19.26
C PHE A 115 -6.29 3.48 19.52
N GLN A 116 -5.29 3.81 20.33
CA GLN A 116 -4.14 2.94 20.59
C GLN A 116 -4.10 2.51 22.07
N LYS A 117 -3.86 1.22 22.33
CA LYS A 117 -3.60 0.74 23.69
C LYS A 117 -2.20 1.11 24.20
N ARG A 118 -1.23 1.19 23.27
CA ARG A 118 0.17 1.52 23.55
C ARG A 118 0.81 2.25 22.37
N PRO A 119 1.85 3.08 22.60
CA PRO A 119 2.69 3.62 21.52
C PRO A 119 3.28 2.50 20.67
N MET A 120 3.32 2.70 19.35
CA MET A 120 3.99 1.82 18.37
C MET A 120 3.71 0.32 18.58
N PRO A 121 2.44 -0.12 18.50
CA PRO A 121 2.14 -1.52 18.72
C PRO A 121 2.70 -2.38 17.59
N ARG A 122 3.58 -3.33 17.93
CA ARG A 122 3.91 -4.43 17.02
C ARG A 122 2.63 -5.18 16.64
N CYS A 123 2.33 -5.17 15.35
CA CYS A 123 1.22 -5.87 14.73
C CYS A 123 1.74 -6.52 13.45
N THR A 124 1.15 -7.64 13.08
CA THR A 124 1.52 -8.36 11.84
C THR A 124 0.33 -8.48 10.90
N GLU A 125 -0.86 -8.09 11.36
CA GLU A 125 -2.12 -8.36 10.69
C GLU A 125 -3.06 -7.16 10.82
N ARG A 126 -3.86 -6.92 9.78
CA ARG A 126 -4.86 -5.85 9.73
C ARG A 126 -6.22 -6.39 9.30
N VAL A 127 -7.28 -5.83 9.87
CA VAL A 127 -8.66 -5.98 9.37
C VAL A 127 -9.13 -4.65 8.80
N TYR A 128 -9.63 -4.70 7.58
CA TYR A 128 -10.18 -3.56 6.84
C TYR A 128 -11.70 -3.61 6.92
N VAL A 129 -12.32 -2.46 7.20
CA VAL A 129 -13.77 -2.33 7.16
C VAL A 129 -14.17 -1.07 6.41
N ASN A 130 -15.07 -1.23 5.45
CA ASN A 130 -15.69 -0.11 4.74
C ASN A 130 -17.07 0.19 5.34
N LEU A 131 -17.17 1.28 6.09
CA LEU A 131 -18.38 1.80 6.70
C LEU A 131 -18.83 3.08 5.99
N LYS A 132 -20.11 3.12 5.62
CA LYS A 132 -20.73 4.28 5.00
C LYS A 132 -20.73 5.47 5.94
N GLU A 133 -20.37 6.64 5.41
CA GLU A 133 -20.18 7.88 6.15
C GLU A 133 -21.32 8.21 7.14
N PRO A 134 -22.62 8.16 6.77
CA PRO A 134 -23.70 8.55 7.68
C PRO A 134 -23.80 7.71 8.96
N THR A 135 -23.23 6.50 8.93
CA THR A 135 -23.35 5.51 10.01
C THR A 135 -22.01 5.14 10.61
N ARG A 136 -20.92 5.69 10.07
CA ARG A 136 -19.54 5.28 10.34
C ARG A 136 -19.18 5.39 11.82
N ALA A 137 -19.38 6.55 12.45
CA ALA A 137 -19.07 6.74 13.87
C ALA A 137 -19.85 5.78 14.78
N ASN A 138 -21.15 5.59 14.50
CA ASN A 138 -22.00 4.69 15.30
C ASN A 138 -21.57 3.23 15.15
N ALA A 139 -21.37 2.78 13.90
CA ALA A 139 -20.96 1.40 13.62
C ALA A 139 -19.56 1.10 14.13
N PHE A 140 -18.59 2.01 13.91
CA PHE A 140 -17.25 1.90 14.46
C PHE A 140 -17.29 1.81 15.99
N SER A 141 -18.04 2.68 16.66
CA SER A 141 -18.12 2.65 18.12
C SER A 141 -18.71 1.33 18.66
N ALA A 142 -19.71 0.79 17.98
CA ALA A 142 -20.32 -0.49 18.36
C ALA A 142 -19.38 -1.68 18.12
N ILE A 143 -18.62 -1.66 17.02
CA ILE A 143 -17.61 -2.67 16.72
C ILE A 143 -16.46 -2.59 17.72
N LEU A 144 -15.90 -1.39 17.94
CA LEU A 144 -14.72 -1.19 18.76
C LEU A 144 -14.94 -1.71 20.18
N LYS A 145 -16.07 -1.36 20.82
CA LYS A 145 -16.42 -1.89 22.16
C LYS A 145 -16.46 -3.41 22.24
N LYS A 146 -16.77 -4.10 21.14
CA LYS A 146 -16.85 -5.57 21.09
C LYS A 146 -15.51 -6.23 20.84
N ILE A 147 -14.52 -5.52 20.31
CA ILE A 147 -13.20 -6.10 19.97
C ILE A 147 -12.09 -5.56 20.88
N TRP A 148 -12.31 -4.46 21.60
CA TRP A 148 -11.26 -3.77 22.34
C TRP A 148 -10.68 -4.61 23.47
N HIS A 149 -11.49 -5.44 24.12
CA HIS A 149 -11.04 -6.34 25.20
C HIS A 149 -10.11 -7.47 24.69
N LEU A 150 -10.08 -7.74 23.38
CA LEU A 150 -9.23 -8.80 22.83
C LEU A 150 -7.74 -8.43 23.04
N PRO A 151 -6.92 -9.30 23.68
CA PRO A 151 -5.53 -8.99 23.99
C PRO A 151 -4.68 -8.67 22.75
N GLY A 152 -4.95 -9.35 21.62
CA GLY A 152 -4.22 -9.13 20.37
C GLY A 152 -4.66 -7.91 19.56
N VAL A 153 -5.77 -7.24 19.92
CA VAL A 153 -6.15 -5.97 19.28
C VAL A 153 -5.30 -4.88 19.90
N THR A 154 -4.49 -4.23 19.08
CA THR A 154 -3.48 -3.28 19.55
C THR A 154 -3.85 -1.81 19.30
N SER A 155 -4.50 -1.56 18.16
CA SER A 155 -4.96 -0.26 17.72
C SER A 155 -6.15 -0.43 16.79
N ALA A 156 -7.01 0.58 16.72
CA ALA A 156 -8.00 0.73 15.67
C ALA A 156 -8.05 2.19 15.22
N LYS A 157 -8.41 2.42 13.98
CA LYS A 157 -8.64 3.78 13.48
C LYS A 157 -9.88 3.86 12.61
N VAL A 158 -10.46 5.05 12.58
CA VAL A 158 -11.64 5.37 11.79
C VAL A 158 -11.40 6.66 11.01
N ALA A 159 -11.82 6.66 9.76
CA ALA A 159 -11.74 7.83 8.89
C ALA A 159 -12.85 8.83 9.25
N ALA A 160 -12.48 10.10 9.36
CA ALA A 160 -13.41 11.21 9.48
C ALA A 160 -14.24 11.39 8.20
N PRO A 161 -15.40 12.07 8.26
CA PRO A 161 -16.16 12.43 7.06
C PRO A 161 -15.29 13.13 6.02
N GLY A 162 -15.56 12.89 4.74
CA GLY A 162 -14.76 13.43 3.62
C GLY A 162 -13.57 12.57 3.20
N ALA A 163 -13.30 11.46 3.90
CA ALA A 163 -12.30 10.49 3.47
C ALA A 163 -12.69 9.86 2.12
N VAL A 164 -11.75 9.90 1.18
CA VAL A 164 -11.92 9.42 -0.21
C VAL A 164 -11.60 7.94 -0.40
N LYS A 165 -11.13 7.26 0.65
CA LYS A 165 -10.64 5.88 0.58
C LYS A 165 -11.69 4.89 1.06
N SER A 166 -11.60 3.66 0.56
CA SER A 166 -12.50 2.55 0.93
C SER A 166 -12.16 1.92 2.29
N ASP A 167 -10.95 2.12 2.82
CA ASP A 167 -10.51 1.64 4.13
C ASP A 167 -10.90 2.57 5.29
N THR A 168 -12.19 2.86 5.39
CA THR A 168 -12.71 3.82 6.39
C THR A 168 -12.50 3.39 7.84
N VAL A 169 -12.22 2.12 8.12
CA VAL A 169 -11.81 1.60 9.42
C VAL A 169 -10.70 0.58 9.23
N LEU A 170 -9.67 0.65 10.08
CA LEU A 170 -8.66 -0.40 10.21
C LEU A 170 -8.54 -0.85 11.67
N VAL A 171 -8.35 -2.15 11.87
CA VAL A 171 -8.02 -2.76 13.17
C VAL A 171 -6.68 -3.47 13.03
N TYR A 172 -5.74 -3.12 13.91
CA TYR A 172 -4.38 -3.67 13.96
C TYR A 172 -4.32 -4.82 14.96
N CYS A 173 -3.95 -5.99 14.46
CA CYS A 173 -3.94 -7.25 15.19
C CYS A 173 -2.50 -7.76 15.35
N LYS A 174 -2.20 -8.31 16.53
CA LYS A 174 -0.89 -8.91 16.82
C LYS A 174 -0.57 -10.06 15.87
N ASP A 175 -1.58 -10.88 15.55
CA ASP A 175 -1.45 -12.15 14.85
C ASP A 175 -2.74 -12.54 14.09
N ARG A 176 -2.63 -13.64 13.35
CA ARG A 176 -3.69 -14.16 12.46
C ARG A 176 -4.91 -14.66 13.23
N GLU A 177 -4.71 -15.22 14.42
CA GLU A 177 -5.80 -15.70 15.27
C GLU A 177 -6.68 -14.55 15.74
N THR A 178 -6.05 -13.48 16.26
CA THR A 178 -6.76 -12.26 16.65
C THR A 178 -7.53 -11.67 15.46
N ARG A 179 -6.90 -11.61 14.28
CA ARG A 179 -7.53 -11.13 13.05
C ARG A 179 -8.80 -11.92 12.71
N GLN A 180 -8.75 -13.25 12.79
CA GLN A 180 -9.91 -14.11 12.55
C GLN A 180 -11.04 -13.85 13.56
N GLU A 181 -10.70 -13.68 14.83
CA GLU A 181 -11.68 -13.39 15.87
C GLU A 181 -12.35 -12.02 15.67
N VAL A 182 -11.56 -10.99 15.32
CA VAL A 182 -12.08 -9.66 14.95
C VAL A 182 -13.03 -9.77 13.75
N ILE A 183 -12.64 -10.48 12.69
CA ILE A 183 -13.49 -10.71 11.51
C ILE A 183 -14.80 -11.39 11.90
N ARG A 184 -14.76 -12.41 12.76
CA ARG A 184 -15.95 -13.13 13.23
C ARG A 184 -16.93 -12.19 13.94
N ILE A 185 -16.42 -11.35 14.85
CA ILE A 185 -17.24 -10.37 15.60
C ILE A 185 -17.85 -9.33 14.67
N ILE A 186 -17.07 -8.78 13.74
CA ILE A 186 -17.53 -7.76 12.78
C ILE A 186 -18.55 -8.37 11.81
N THR A 187 -18.34 -9.59 11.35
CA THR A 187 -19.27 -10.32 10.49
C THR A 187 -20.61 -10.55 11.19
N LYS A 188 -20.60 -10.92 12.47
CA LYS A 188 -21.83 -11.02 13.29
C LYS A 188 -22.54 -9.67 13.43
N TYR A 189 -21.79 -8.58 13.61
CA TYR A 189 -22.36 -7.22 13.65
C TYR A 189 -22.97 -6.83 12.31
N LYS A 190 -22.28 -7.12 11.19
CA LYS A 190 -22.71 -6.84 9.83
C LYS A 190 -24.03 -7.50 9.47
N LYS A 191 -24.25 -8.76 9.87
CA LYS A 191 -25.52 -9.48 9.61
C LYS A 191 -26.76 -8.70 10.06
N ARG A 192 -26.66 -7.89 11.12
CA ARG A 192 -27.75 -7.06 11.66
C ARG A 192 -27.76 -5.62 11.11
N ASN A 193 -26.72 -5.22 10.38
CA ASN A 193 -26.44 -3.83 10.01
C ASN A 193 -25.95 -3.71 8.56
N LEU A 194 -26.43 -4.55 7.64
CA LEU A 194 -25.92 -4.64 6.27
C LEU A 194 -25.83 -3.28 5.57
N ARG A 195 -26.83 -2.40 5.79
CA ARG A 195 -26.89 -1.05 5.21
C ARG A 195 -25.74 -0.13 5.62
N TYR A 196 -25.01 -0.44 6.70
CA TYR A 196 -23.89 0.37 7.20
C TYR A 196 -22.57 0.10 6.47
N PHE A 197 -22.48 -1.02 5.73
CA PHE A 197 -21.23 -1.44 5.08
C PHE A 197 -21.23 -1.02 3.62
N GLY A 198 -20.12 -0.46 3.16
CA GLY A 198 -19.81 -0.30 1.74
C GLY A 198 -19.39 -1.64 1.14
N SER A 199 -19.45 -1.77 -0.20
CA SER A 199 -19.04 -3.00 -0.89
C SER A 199 -17.55 -3.04 -1.21
N GLU A 200 -16.93 -1.88 -1.37
CA GLU A 200 -15.55 -1.74 -1.84
C GLU A 200 -14.54 -1.96 -0.72
N LEU A 201 -13.35 -2.42 -1.10
CA LEU A 201 -12.16 -2.54 -0.27
C LEU A 201 -10.96 -2.05 -1.09
N PRO A 202 -9.83 -1.69 -0.43
CA PRO A 202 -8.60 -1.44 -1.16
C PRO A 202 -8.19 -2.66 -1.97
N LYS A 203 -7.52 -2.43 -3.10
CA LYS A 203 -6.95 -3.53 -3.90
C LYS A 203 -5.90 -4.29 -3.08
N LEU A 204 -5.70 -5.56 -3.42
CA LEU A 204 -4.73 -6.46 -2.76
C LEU A 204 -5.08 -6.84 -1.32
N VAL A 205 -6.25 -6.46 -0.82
CA VAL A 205 -6.81 -6.93 0.44
C VAL A 205 -7.68 -8.16 0.15
N ALA A 206 -7.52 -9.24 0.91
CA ALA A 206 -8.41 -10.39 0.77
C ALA A 206 -9.79 -10.06 1.37
N SER A 207 -10.83 -10.25 0.56
CA SER A 207 -12.21 -10.06 0.99
C SER A 207 -12.71 -11.27 1.76
N VAL A 208 -13.34 -11.02 2.92
CA VAL A 208 -14.08 -12.03 3.70
C VAL A 208 -15.58 -11.76 3.69
N GLY A 209 -16.01 -10.80 2.87
CA GLY A 209 -17.40 -10.40 2.66
C GLY A 209 -17.51 -8.91 2.32
N THR A 210 -18.70 -8.47 1.89
CA THR A 210 -19.00 -7.06 1.58
C THR A 210 -18.45 -6.09 2.64
N GLY A 211 -17.49 -5.26 2.25
CA GLY A 211 -16.89 -4.24 3.10
C GLY A 211 -16.07 -4.75 4.27
N ILE A 212 -15.64 -6.01 4.29
CA ILE A 212 -14.75 -6.57 5.31
C ILE A 212 -13.64 -7.33 4.59
N GLY A 213 -12.39 -6.99 4.89
CA GLY A 213 -11.23 -7.68 4.35
C GLY A 213 -10.07 -7.72 5.32
N HIS A 214 -8.98 -8.34 4.91
CA HIS A 214 -7.74 -8.39 5.69
C HIS A 214 -6.49 -8.33 4.83
N GLY A 215 -5.39 -7.98 5.48
CA GLY A 215 -4.06 -8.03 4.91
C GLY A 215 -3.01 -7.98 6.02
N ALA A 216 -1.82 -8.48 5.72
CA ALA A 216 -0.70 -8.44 6.64
C ALA A 216 -0.15 -7.02 6.77
N GLU A 217 0.32 -6.67 7.97
CA GLU A 217 1.09 -5.46 8.21
C GLU A 217 2.36 -5.50 7.33
N PRO A 218 2.74 -4.41 6.66
CA PRO A 218 4.05 -4.31 6.03
C PRO A 218 5.16 -4.57 7.05
N PRO A 219 6.27 -5.21 6.67
CA PRO A 219 7.42 -5.32 7.54
C PRO A 219 8.03 -3.92 7.79
N ASP A 220 8.73 -3.77 8.92
CA ASP A 220 9.54 -2.57 9.25
C ASP A 220 10.84 -2.55 8.43
N ILE A 221 10.69 -2.62 7.11
CA ILE A 221 11.77 -2.74 6.14
C ILE A 221 11.48 -1.77 5.00
N HIS A 222 12.46 -0.94 4.71
CA HIS A 222 12.42 -0.05 3.58
C HIS A 222 13.34 -0.56 2.47
N PRO A 223 12.88 -0.58 1.21
CA PRO A 223 13.80 -0.74 0.11
C PRO A 223 14.62 0.56 0.00
N GLU A 224 15.71 0.66 0.76
CA GLU A 224 16.74 1.69 0.54
C GLU A 224 17.59 1.31 -0.68
N ARG A 225 17.97 2.31 -1.47
CA ARG A 225 18.67 2.07 -2.73
C ARG A 225 19.81 3.07 -2.96
N PRO A 226 21.02 2.76 -2.48
CA PRO A 226 22.23 3.21 -3.16
C PRO A 226 22.32 2.53 -4.53
N ASN A 227 22.18 1.18 -4.58
CA ASN A 227 22.42 0.35 -5.79
C ASN A 227 21.29 -0.69 -6.05
N SER A 228 20.06 -0.37 -5.64
CA SER A 228 18.85 -1.16 -5.92
C SER A 228 18.76 -2.59 -5.38
N GLN A 229 19.76 -3.21 -4.75
CA GLN A 229 19.72 -4.64 -4.42
C GLN A 229 19.31 -5.01 -2.99
N ARG A 230 19.36 -4.08 -2.03
CA ARG A 230 19.18 -4.44 -0.61
C ARG A 230 17.89 -3.84 -0.05
N PHE A 231 17.27 -4.62 0.83
CA PHE A 231 16.21 -4.16 1.71
C PHE A 231 16.89 -3.87 3.04
N GLU A 232 16.85 -2.64 3.50
CA GLU A 232 17.39 -2.29 4.81
C GLU A 232 16.25 -2.34 5.83
N ALA A 233 16.51 -3.05 6.93
CA ALA A 233 15.65 -2.99 8.10
C ALA A 233 15.91 -1.64 8.78
N GLY A 234 14.97 -0.71 8.62
CA GLY A 234 15.02 0.59 9.26
C GLY A 234 13.68 0.84 9.96
N GLU A 235 13.73 1.46 11.14
CA GLU A 235 12.52 1.98 11.76
C GLU A 235 11.93 3.04 10.82
N THR A 236 10.76 2.75 10.29
CA THR A 236 10.09 3.71 9.42
C THR A 236 8.78 4.12 10.02
N ASP A 237 8.69 5.40 10.32
CA ASP A 237 7.46 6.02 10.75
C ASP A 237 6.39 5.86 9.66
N GLY A 238 5.44 4.96 9.91
CA GLY A 238 4.13 5.01 9.25
C GLY A 238 4.04 4.41 7.85
N GLN A 239 4.76 3.32 7.54
CA GLN A 239 4.56 2.61 6.27
C GLN A 239 3.14 2.00 6.19
N SER A 240 2.33 2.46 5.23
CA SER A 240 0.99 1.92 5.02
C SER A 240 1.00 0.74 4.04
N PHE A 241 0.09 -0.23 4.22
CA PHE A 241 -0.09 -1.41 3.36
C PHE A 241 0.00 -1.13 1.86
N GLY A 242 -0.79 -0.18 1.38
CA GLY A 242 -0.81 0.18 -0.04
C GLY A 242 0.43 0.94 -0.46
N MET A 243 1.01 1.75 0.42
CA MET A 243 2.22 2.54 0.12
C MET A 243 3.41 1.62 -0.09
N TYR A 244 3.58 0.60 0.77
CA TYR A 244 4.65 -0.37 0.62
C TYR A 244 4.58 -1.07 -0.74
N ARG A 245 3.40 -1.61 -1.10
CA ARG A 245 3.18 -2.27 -2.39
C ARG A 245 3.36 -1.32 -3.57
N ALA A 246 2.93 -0.06 -3.45
CA ALA A 246 3.18 0.96 -4.46
C ALA A 246 4.67 1.22 -4.69
N ILE A 247 5.45 1.28 -3.62
CA ILE A 247 6.91 1.42 -3.67
C ILE A 247 7.52 0.23 -4.43
N LEU A 248 7.15 -1.01 -4.09
CA LEU A 248 7.68 -2.22 -4.75
C LEU A 248 7.32 -2.29 -6.24
N ILE A 249 6.10 -1.90 -6.60
CA ILE A 249 5.66 -1.85 -8.01
C ILE A 249 6.42 -0.77 -8.78
N PHE A 250 6.55 0.44 -8.21
CA PHE A 250 7.33 1.51 -8.83
C PHE A 250 8.79 1.11 -9.02
N THR A 251 9.35 0.48 -7.99
CA THR A 251 10.70 -0.10 -7.98
C THR A 251 10.89 -1.07 -9.15
N ALA A 252 9.94 -1.97 -9.40
CA ALA A 252 9.98 -2.89 -10.55
C ALA A 252 9.85 -2.14 -11.90
N LEU A 253 9.00 -1.12 -11.96
CA LEU A 253 8.77 -0.33 -13.17
C LEU A 253 10.04 0.42 -13.59
N GLU A 254 10.65 1.12 -12.64
CA GLU A 254 11.92 1.81 -12.83
C GLU A 254 13.01 0.87 -13.33
N ARG A 255 13.15 -0.32 -12.71
CA ARG A 255 14.13 -1.33 -13.14
C ARG A 255 13.92 -1.79 -14.59
N THR A 256 12.68 -1.77 -15.07
CA THR A 256 12.36 -2.15 -16.45
C THR A 256 12.68 -1.01 -17.42
N GLN A 257 12.48 0.24 -17.02
CA GLN A 257 12.72 1.41 -17.88
C GLN A 257 14.19 1.79 -17.98
N PHE A 258 15.01 1.48 -16.97
CA PHE A 258 16.43 1.85 -16.90
C PHE A 258 17.35 0.66 -16.54
N PRO A 259 17.44 -0.38 -17.39
CA PRO A 259 18.25 -1.56 -17.10
C PRO A 259 19.77 -1.29 -17.11
N GLU A 260 20.25 -0.42 -18.01
CA GLU A 260 21.69 -0.15 -18.22
C GLU A 260 22.32 0.71 -17.12
N GLU A 261 21.58 1.71 -16.60
CA GLU A 261 22.04 2.62 -15.56
C GLU A 261 22.29 1.90 -14.22
N MET A 262 21.74 0.70 -14.05
CA MET A 262 21.97 -0.14 -12.88
C MET A 262 23.01 -1.24 -13.11
N SER A 263 23.41 -1.51 -14.36
CA SER A 263 24.38 -2.56 -14.68
C SER A 263 25.82 -2.19 -14.33
N GLN A 264 26.14 -0.89 -14.25
CA GLN A 264 27.48 -0.42 -13.88
C GLN A 264 27.89 -0.82 -12.44
N ASP A 265 26.93 -1.15 -11.57
CA ASP A 265 27.21 -1.69 -10.24
C ASP A 265 27.32 -3.22 -10.18
N PHE A 266 26.75 -3.96 -11.14
CA PHE A 266 26.86 -5.43 -11.19
C PHE A 266 28.19 -5.91 -11.78
N SER A 267 28.83 -5.11 -12.63
CA SER A 267 30.19 -5.37 -13.13
C SER A 267 31.21 -5.41 -11.98
N ARG A 268 30.95 -4.73 -10.85
CA ARG A 268 31.80 -4.78 -9.64
C ARG A 268 31.55 -5.99 -8.74
N ALA A 269 30.43 -6.69 -8.92
CA ALA A 269 30.07 -7.90 -8.17
C ALA A 269 30.36 -9.22 -8.94
N GLY A 270 30.98 -9.12 -10.13
CA GLY A 270 31.36 -10.30 -10.93
C GLY A 270 30.19 -11.03 -11.60
N ILE A 271 29.02 -10.41 -11.70
CA ILE A 271 27.84 -11.01 -12.33
C ILE A 271 27.71 -10.47 -13.76
N ASP A 272 28.10 -11.29 -14.72
CA ASP A 272 27.95 -10.95 -16.13
C ASP A 272 26.50 -11.16 -16.59
N LEU A 273 25.74 -10.05 -16.63
CA LEU A 273 24.37 -10.02 -17.15
C LEU A 273 24.32 -9.86 -18.67
N SER A 274 25.45 -9.92 -19.40
CA SER A 274 25.51 -9.83 -20.86
C SER A 274 24.60 -10.83 -21.57
N ARG A 275 24.37 -12.01 -20.97
CA ARG A 275 23.45 -13.03 -21.51
C ARG A 275 21.97 -12.62 -21.49
N PHE A 276 21.59 -11.62 -20.69
CA PHE A 276 20.24 -11.03 -20.66
C PHE A 276 20.16 -9.65 -21.34
N GLN A 277 21.27 -9.13 -21.88
CA GLN A 277 21.38 -7.76 -22.41
C GLN A 277 20.96 -7.59 -23.88
N ASN A 278 20.47 -8.63 -24.56
CA ASN A 278 20.08 -8.55 -25.97
C ASN A 278 18.68 -7.97 -26.22
N ALA A 279 18.39 -6.79 -25.66
CA ALA A 279 17.20 -6.02 -26.02
C ALA A 279 17.40 -4.48 -26.03
N ASN A 280 18.64 -3.97 -26.15
CA ASN A 280 18.86 -2.54 -26.40
C ASN A 280 19.77 -2.28 -27.61
N PRO A 281 19.23 -1.75 -28.72
CA PRO A 281 20.02 -1.45 -29.91
C PRO A 281 20.68 -0.08 -29.75
N ARG A 282 21.91 -0.06 -29.21
CA ARG A 282 22.81 1.11 -29.34
C ARG A 282 23.65 1.11 -30.62
N HIS A 283 23.37 0.22 -31.57
CA HIS A 283 23.95 0.27 -32.90
C HIS A 283 22.84 0.45 -33.92
N GLY A 284 22.90 1.58 -34.63
CA GLY A 284 21.98 1.92 -35.69
C GLY A 284 22.11 0.92 -36.84
N MET A 285 21.13 0.03 -36.96
CA MET A 285 20.68 -0.41 -38.27
C MET A 285 19.39 0.34 -38.55
N HIS A 286 19.50 1.38 -39.38
CA HIS A 286 18.36 2.06 -39.97
C HIS A 286 17.77 1.11 -41.03
N LEU A 287 17.05 0.08 -40.58
CA LEU A 287 16.23 -0.72 -41.48
C LEU A 287 15.02 0.14 -41.83
N ASP A 288 14.90 0.48 -43.12
CA ASP A 288 13.70 1.10 -43.71
C ASP A 288 12.57 0.07 -43.69
N ILE A 289 12.00 -0.09 -42.50
CA ILE A 289 10.89 -0.97 -42.23
C ILE A 289 9.62 -0.19 -42.53
N ALA A 290 8.86 -0.63 -43.54
CA ALA A 290 7.57 -0.07 -43.89
C ALA A 290 6.66 0.10 -42.65
N GLY A 291 5.82 1.14 -42.63
CA GLY A 291 5.12 1.59 -41.43
C GLY A 291 4.30 0.53 -40.67
N GLU A 292 3.85 -0.52 -41.34
CA GLU A 292 3.15 -1.66 -40.72
C GLU A 292 4.10 -2.62 -39.99
N GLN A 293 5.24 -2.96 -40.60
CA GLN A 293 6.26 -3.79 -39.96
C GLN A 293 6.89 -3.07 -38.76
N LYS A 294 7.05 -1.75 -38.80
CA LYS A 294 7.54 -0.95 -37.66
C LYS A 294 6.58 -1.03 -36.48
N LYS A 295 5.27 -0.90 -36.72
CA LYS A 295 4.23 -1.08 -35.69
C LYS A 295 4.24 -2.49 -35.09
N GLN A 296 4.47 -3.51 -35.91
CA GLN A 296 4.56 -4.89 -35.45
C GLN A 296 5.80 -5.12 -34.56
N VAL A 297 6.96 -4.61 -34.95
CA VAL A 297 8.19 -4.67 -34.16
C VAL A 297 8.03 -3.91 -32.83
N ASP A 298 7.47 -2.70 -32.87
CA ASP A 298 7.22 -1.90 -31.66
C ASP A 298 6.22 -2.59 -30.71
N SER A 299 5.20 -3.25 -31.25
CA SER A 299 4.23 -4.03 -30.48
C SER A 299 4.89 -5.22 -29.77
N VAL A 300 5.69 -6.01 -30.48
CA VAL A 300 6.45 -7.14 -29.91
C VAL A 300 7.41 -6.66 -28.83
N ARG A 301 8.13 -5.57 -29.08
CA ARG A 301 9.04 -4.97 -28.10
C ARG A 301 8.31 -4.51 -26.83
N ASN A 302 7.19 -3.80 -27.00
CA ASN A 302 6.37 -3.34 -25.87
C ASN A 302 5.81 -4.52 -25.05
N MET A 303 5.45 -5.63 -25.72
CA MET A 303 5.01 -6.85 -25.04
C MET A 303 6.15 -7.51 -24.25
N ALA A 304 7.34 -7.62 -24.84
CA ALA A 304 8.51 -8.18 -24.17
C ALA A 304 8.89 -7.37 -22.91
N GLN A 305 8.93 -6.04 -23.00
CA GLN A 305 9.22 -5.19 -21.84
C GLN A 305 8.13 -5.26 -20.76
N LYS A 306 6.87 -5.43 -21.16
CA LYS A 306 5.78 -5.65 -20.19
C LYS A 306 5.95 -6.97 -19.43
N MET A 307 6.30 -8.05 -20.13
CA MET A 307 6.59 -9.34 -19.49
C MET A 307 7.78 -9.23 -18.53
N GLU A 308 8.82 -8.48 -18.91
CA GLU A 308 9.96 -8.20 -18.03
C GLU A 308 9.52 -7.42 -16.78
N PHE A 309 8.65 -6.42 -16.93
CA PHE A 309 8.07 -5.69 -15.79
C PHE A 309 7.30 -6.61 -14.85
N GLU A 310 6.44 -7.48 -15.38
CA GLU A 310 5.69 -8.46 -14.59
C GLU A 310 6.63 -9.40 -13.81
N GLN A 311 7.68 -9.91 -14.46
CA GLN A 311 8.69 -10.76 -13.82
C GLN A 311 9.48 -10.01 -12.73
N ARG A 312 9.77 -8.71 -12.94
CA ARG A 312 10.45 -7.87 -11.96
C ARG A 312 9.55 -7.58 -10.76
N VAL A 313 8.25 -7.38 -10.95
CA VAL A 313 7.28 -7.26 -9.84
C VAL A 313 7.30 -8.53 -9.00
N GLU A 314 7.24 -9.70 -9.63
CA GLU A 314 7.28 -10.99 -8.94
C GLU A 314 8.55 -11.16 -8.10
N THR A 315 9.71 -10.89 -8.72
CA THR A 315 11.01 -10.99 -8.06
C THR A 315 11.08 -10.06 -6.84
N ILE A 316 10.65 -8.81 -6.98
CA ILE A 316 10.73 -7.82 -5.92
C ILE A 316 9.75 -8.11 -4.80
N PHE A 317 8.53 -8.56 -5.11
CA PHE A 317 7.55 -8.99 -4.11
C PHE A 317 8.09 -10.17 -3.31
N ARG A 318 8.64 -11.20 -3.97
CA ARG A 318 9.23 -12.36 -3.30
C ARG A 318 10.37 -11.97 -2.36
N LEU A 319 11.29 -11.10 -2.81
CA LEU A 319 12.38 -10.62 -1.95
C LEU A 319 11.86 -9.84 -0.74
N ALA A 320 10.77 -9.08 -0.93
CA ALA A 320 10.06 -8.39 0.14
C ALA A 320 9.22 -9.35 1.03
N GLY A 321 9.20 -10.67 0.76
CA GLY A 321 8.39 -11.65 1.49
C GLY A 321 6.90 -11.65 1.13
N LEU A 322 6.50 -10.98 0.05
CA LEU A 322 5.13 -10.98 -0.46
C LEU A 322 4.92 -12.10 -1.48
N ASP A 323 3.77 -12.74 -1.40
CA ASP A 323 3.29 -13.67 -2.42
C ASP A 323 2.54 -12.89 -3.52
N THR A 324 2.90 -13.08 -4.79
CA THR A 324 2.21 -12.44 -5.91
C THR A 324 0.85 -13.04 -6.23
N GLU A 325 0.59 -14.28 -5.81
CA GLU A 325 -0.72 -14.93 -5.92
C GLU A 325 -1.62 -14.58 -4.72
N HIS A 326 -1.00 -14.28 -3.57
CA HIS A 326 -1.66 -13.86 -2.33
C HIS A 326 -1.06 -12.56 -1.76
N PRO A 327 -1.21 -11.41 -2.45
CA PRO A 327 -0.55 -10.16 -2.11
C PRO A 327 -1.04 -9.53 -0.79
N GLU A 328 -2.12 -10.04 -0.22
CA GLU A 328 -2.59 -9.74 1.13
C GLU A 328 -1.74 -10.39 2.22
N THR A 329 -0.93 -11.41 1.90
CA THR A 329 -0.10 -12.14 2.86
C THR A 329 1.33 -11.61 2.86
N GLN A 330 2.03 -11.85 3.96
CA GLN A 330 3.42 -11.44 4.17
C GLN A 330 4.14 -12.58 4.90
N GLY A 331 5.15 -13.15 4.25
CA GLY A 331 6.14 -14.02 4.85
C GLY A 331 7.39 -13.24 5.27
N ASN A 332 8.45 -13.97 5.63
CA ASN A 332 9.71 -13.35 5.99
C ASN A 332 10.41 -12.80 4.73
N PRO A 333 10.83 -11.53 4.73
CA PRO A 333 11.61 -10.97 3.64
C PRO A 333 12.98 -11.67 3.55
N ILE A 334 13.49 -11.79 2.34
CA ILE A 334 14.78 -12.41 2.06
C ILE A 334 15.85 -11.31 2.20
N LEU A 335 16.24 -11.03 3.45
CA LEU A 335 17.19 -9.97 3.80
C LEU A 335 18.61 -10.23 3.30
N ASN A 336 18.96 -11.50 3.03
CA ASN A 336 20.27 -11.94 2.58
C ASN A 336 20.15 -12.94 1.42
N ALA A 337 19.51 -12.55 0.31
CA ALA A 337 19.56 -13.38 -0.88
C ALA A 337 21.04 -13.55 -1.26
N PRO A 338 21.59 -14.78 -1.33
CA PRO A 338 22.94 -14.97 -1.85
C PRO A 338 22.99 -14.36 -3.25
N PRO A 339 24.14 -13.79 -3.67
CA PRO A 339 24.31 -13.34 -5.03
C PRO A 339 23.90 -14.50 -5.97
N PRO A 340 23.19 -14.22 -7.08
CA PRO A 340 22.77 -15.29 -7.98
C PRO A 340 23.99 -16.14 -8.35
N PRO A 341 23.83 -17.47 -8.42
CA PRO A 341 24.94 -18.36 -8.75
C PRO A 341 25.59 -17.90 -10.06
N PRO A 342 26.93 -17.96 -10.17
CA PRO A 342 27.60 -17.63 -11.41
C PRO A 342 27.01 -18.49 -12.55
N PRO A 343 26.88 -17.95 -13.77
CA PRO A 343 26.37 -18.72 -14.88
C PRO A 343 27.21 -19.99 -15.03
N VAL A 344 26.52 -21.13 -15.13
CA VAL A 344 27.17 -22.40 -15.48
C VAL A 344 27.73 -22.21 -16.88
N ASN A 345 29.06 -22.35 -16.99
CA ASN A 345 29.80 -22.15 -18.24
C ASN A 345 29.43 -23.19 -19.29
#